data_AF-A0A1T4RCC4-F1
#
_entry.id   AF-A0A1T4RCC4-F1
#
_cell.length_a   1.000
_cell.length_b   1.000
_cell.length_c   1.000
_cell.angle_alpha   90.00
_cell.angle_beta   90.00
_cell.angle_gamma   90.00
#
_symmetry.space_group_name_H-M   'P 1'
#
loop_
_entity.id
_entity.type
_entity.pdbx_description
1 polymer ?
#
loop_
_entity_poly.entity_id
_entity_poly.type
_entity_poly.pdbx_seq_one_letter_code
_entity_poly.pdbx_strand_id
1 'polypeptide(L)' 'MENMNNEIIMYTSDDGKTKINLQIENGTVWLSQNEIAELFQT' A
#
# COMPACT_ATOMS: atom_id res chain seq x y z
N MET A 1 -4.42 -23.76 -10.11
CA MET A 1 -3.42 -22.69 -10.23
C MET A 1 -4.04 -21.50 -9.54
N GLU A 2 -3.49 -21.07 -8.39
CA GLU A 2 -3.94 -19.83 -7.75
C GLU A 2 -3.55 -18.66 -8.66
N ASN A 3 -4.54 -17.88 -9.05
CA ASN A 3 -4.28 -16.58 -9.67
C ASN A 3 -3.79 -15.67 -8.55
N MET A 4 -2.48 -15.45 -8.45
CA MET A 4 -1.91 -14.39 -7.63
C MET A 4 -2.35 -13.06 -8.23
N ASN A 5 -3.51 -12.58 -7.79
CA ASN A 5 -4.00 -11.25 -8.11
C ASN A 5 -3.16 -10.25 -7.32
N ASN A 6 -1.99 -9.89 -7.87
CA ASN A 6 -1.19 -8.80 -7.34
C ASN A 6 -1.94 -7.50 -7.64
N GLU A 7 -2.70 -7.03 -6.65
CA GLU A 7 -3.41 -5.75 -6.73
C GLU A 7 -2.50 -4.65 -6.21
N ILE A 8 -2.36 -3.58 -6.98
CA ILE A 8 -1.64 -2.37 -6.57
C ILE A 8 -2.67 -1.29 -6.26
N ILE A 9 -2.76 -0.88 -5.00
CA ILE A 9 -3.59 0.27 -4.60
C ILE A 9 -2.71 1.50 -4.49
N MET A 10 -3.11 2.58 -5.17
CA MET A 10 -2.51 3.90 -5.01
C MET A 10 -3.32 4.70 -3.99
N TYR A 11 -2.82 4.80 -2.77
CA TYR A 11 -3.39 5.70 -1.76
C TYR A 11 -2.80 7.09 -1.94
N THR A 12 -3.66 8.11 -2.03
CA THR A 12 -3.25 9.52 -2.03
C THR A 12 -3.70 10.16 -0.72
N SER A 13 -2.78 10.79 0.01
CA SER A 13 -3.14 11.56 1.21
C SER A 13 -4.10 12.70 0.87
N ASP A 14 -4.86 13.17 1.85
CA ASP A 14 -5.83 14.27 1.67
C ASP A 14 -5.18 15.57 1.15
N ASP A 15 -3.87 15.75 1.38
CA ASP A 15 -3.10 16.89 0.87
C ASP A 15 -2.53 16.68 -0.54
N GLY A 16 -2.80 15.52 -1.16
CA GLY A 16 -2.40 15.17 -2.52
C GLY A 16 -0.92 14.78 -2.69
N LYS A 17 -0.13 14.77 -1.62
CA LYS A 17 1.34 14.66 -1.72
C LYS A 17 1.87 13.24 -1.60
N THR A 18 1.27 12.42 -0.74
CA THR A 18 1.76 11.08 -0.47
C THR A 18 1.11 10.11 -1.42
N LYS A 19 1.91 9.32 -2.15
CA LYS A 19 1.44 8.23 -3.01
C LYS A 19 2.05 6.93 -2.53
N ILE A 20 1.23 6.07 -1.93
CA ILE A 20 1.69 4.77 -1.44
C ILE A 20 1.22 3.69 -2.41
N ASN A 21 2.13 2.80 -2.81
CA ASN A 21 1.81 1.63 -3.63
C ASN A 21 1.66 0.41 -2.72
N LEU A 22 0.42 0.01 -2.44
CA LEU A 22 0.16 -1.17 -1.62
C LEU A 22 0.20 -2.42 -2.50
N GLN A 23 1.04 -3.40 -2.14
CA GLN A 23 0.97 -4.73 -2.75
C GLN A 23 0.06 -5.63 -1.91
N ILE A 24 -0.98 -6.17 -2.53
CA ILE A 24 -1.88 -7.12 -1.88
C ILE A 24 -1.57 -8.52 -2.37
N GLU A 25 -1.26 -9.41 -1.44
CA GLU A 25 -1.05 -10.82 -1.70
C GLU A 25 -1.87 -11.63 -0.68
N ASN A 26 -2.78 -12.47 -1.15
CA ASN A 26 -3.63 -13.32 -0.31
C ASN A 26 -4.37 -12.56 0.81
N GLY A 27 -4.81 -11.32 0.52
CA GLY A 27 -5.47 -10.44 1.50
C GLY A 27 -4.54 -9.80 2.53
N THR A 28 -3.22 -10.03 2.42
CA THR A 28 -2.19 -9.37 3.22
C THR A 28 -1.63 -8.18 2.45
N VAL A 29 -1.50 -7.03 3.13
CA VAL A 29 -0.89 -5.83 2.57
C VAL A 29 0.58 -5.79 2.98
N TRP A 30 1.46 -5.65 1.99
CA TRP A 30 2.89 -5.51 2.19
C TRP A 30 3.32 -4.05 2.01
N LEU A 31 4.04 -3.53 3.01
CA LEU A 31 4.56 -2.16 3.05
C LEU A 31 5.96 -2.14 3.66
N SER A 32 6.80 -1.23 3.18
CA SER A 32 8.06 -0.88 3.86
C SER A 32 7.80 -0.08 5.14
N GLN A 33 8.77 -0.06 6.05
CA GLN A 33 8.66 0.72 7.29
C GLN A 33 8.39 2.21 7.04
N ASN A 34 8.98 2.78 5.98
CA ASN A 34 8.77 4.18 5.62
C ASN A 34 7.33 4.43 5.15
N GLU A 35 6.77 3.52 4.33
CA GLU A 35 5.38 3.65 3.86
C GLU A 35 4.37 3.49 5.00
N ILE A 36 4.67 2.67 6.02
CA ILE A 36 3.87 2.58 7.25
C ILE A 36 3.90 3.92 8.00
N ALA A 37 5.08 4.53 8.15
CA ALA A 37 5.21 5.83 8.82
C ALA A 37 4.45 6.94 8.07
N GLU A 38 4.49 6.93 6.74
CA GLU A 38 3.73 7.87 5.90
C GLU A 38 2.21 7.65 5.98
N LEU A 39 1.76 6.38 6.04
CA LEU A 39 0.34 6.03 6.12
C LEU A 39 -0.28 6.44 7.47
N PHE A 40 0.43 6.18 8.58
CA PHE A 40 -0.08 6.41 9.94
C PHE A 40 0.38 7.72 10.56
N GLN A 41 1.20 8.53 9.85
CA GLN A 41 1.73 9.81 10.32
C GLN A 41 2.44 9.71 11.69
N THR A 42 3.10 8.58 11.95
CA THR A 42 3.80 8.29 13.21
C THR A 42 5.28 8.62 13.15
#